data_AF-A0A2D9JMZ6-F1
#
_entry.id   AF-A0A2D9JMZ6-F1
#
_cell.length_a   1.000
_cell.length_b   1.000
_cell.length_c   1.000
_cell.angle_alpha   90.00
_cell.angle_beta   90.00
_cell.angle_gamma   90.00
#
_symmetry.space_group_name_H-M   'P 1'
#
loop_
_entity.id
_entity.type
_entity.pdbx_description
1 polymer ?
#
loop_
_entity_poly.entity_id
_entity_poly.type
_entity_poly.pdbx_seq_one_letter_code
_entity_poly.pdbx_strand_id
1 'polypeptide(L)'
;MCPCGSGRGFGQCCGPVLKDPRAAASAEALMRSRYTAYTLGASEHILRTWAPETRPREVYIDPARRWLGLKVKRREQGTPGDETGVVEFVARSKVGGKADRAHEVSEFRFDGDMWLYVAAARE
;
A
#
# COMPACT_ATOMS: atom_id res chain seq x y z
N MET A 1 13.89 -11.02 -1.01
CA MET A 1 12.92 -10.49 -2.00
C MET A 1 11.93 -9.58 -1.31
N CYS A 2 11.29 -8.66 -2.01
CA CYS A 2 10.31 -7.72 -1.43
C CYS A 2 8.94 -8.41 -1.19
N PRO A 3 8.31 -8.24 -0.01
CA PRO A 3 7.01 -8.87 0.31
C PRO A 3 5.89 -8.50 -0.65
N CYS A 4 5.92 -7.30 -1.25
CA CYS A 4 4.90 -6.83 -2.19
C CYS A 4 4.78 -7.63 -3.51
N GLY A 5 5.58 -8.68 -3.72
CA GLY A 5 5.51 -9.55 -4.89
C GLY A 5 6.02 -8.92 -6.19
N SER A 6 6.86 -7.90 -6.12
CA SER A 6 7.42 -7.22 -7.32
C SER A 6 8.58 -7.97 -7.98
N GLY A 7 9.07 -9.06 -7.38
CA GLY A 7 10.28 -9.77 -7.81
C GLY A 7 11.60 -9.07 -7.48
N ARG A 8 11.58 -7.80 -7.05
CA ARG A 8 12.78 -7.02 -6.71
C ARG A 8 13.29 -7.30 -5.29
N GLY A 9 14.56 -6.95 -5.04
CA GLY A 9 15.13 -6.89 -3.69
C GLY A 9 14.44 -5.82 -2.83
N PHE A 10 14.32 -6.06 -1.52
CA PHE A 10 13.61 -5.15 -0.61
C PHE A 10 14.17 -3.72 -0.64
N GLY A 11 15.49 -3.57 -0.57
CA GLY A 11 16.18 -2.27 -0.61
C GLY A 11 16.08 -1.52 -1.95
N GLN A 12 15.65 -2.18 -3.02
CA GLN A 12 15.42 -1.58 -4.35
C GLN A 12 13.92 -1.49 -4.69
N CYS A 13 13.04 -1.73 -3.71
CA CYS A 13 11.60 -1.75 -3.89
C CYS A 13 10.92 -0.96 -2.77
N CYS A 14 10.36 -1.64 -1.75
CA CYS A 14 9.61 -0.95 -0.70
C CYS A 14 10.49 -0.39 0.41
N GLY A 15 11.75 -0.82 0.54
CA GLY A 15 12.66 -0.36 1.58
C GLY A 15 12.85 1.16 1.61
N PRO A 16 13.20 1.81 0.47
CA PRO A 16 13.33 3.28 0.41
C PRO A 16 12.02 3.99 0.76
N VAL A 17 10.88 3.50 0.24
CA VAL A 17 9.56 4.11 0.48
C VAL A 17 9.11 3.97 1.94
N LEU A 18 9.42 2.85 2.60
CA LEU A 18 9.14 2.66 4.03
C LEU A 18 9.95 3.60 4.92
N LYS A 19 11.17 3.95 4.48
CA LYS A 19 12.03 4.90 5.18
C LYS A 19 11.56 6.34 4.96
N ASP A 20 11.28 6.68 3.70
CA ASP A 20 10.78 7.99 3.29
C ASP A 20 9.68 7.81 2.22
N PRO A 21 8.41 8.08 2.56
CA PRO A 21 7.29 7.96 1.63
C PRO A 21 7.43 8.76 0.34
N ARG A 22 8.21 9.84 0.33
CA ARG A 22 8.50 10.66 -0.87
C ARG A 22 9.20 9.87 -1.96
N ALA A 23 9.87 8.78 -1.61
CA ALA A 23 10.51 7.89 -2.57
C ALA A 23 9.49 7.07 -3.41
N ALA A 24 8.19 7.14 -3.11
CA ALA A 24 7.17 6.52 -3.94
C ALA A 24 7.02 7.28 -5.27
N ALA A 25 7.56 6.73 -6.35
CA ALA A 25 7.46 7.33 -7.69
C ALA A 25 6.07 7.22 -8.34
N SER A 26 5.13 6.49 -7.73
CA SER A 26 3.79 6.27 -8.25
C SER A 26 2.80 5.86 -7.15
N ALA A 27 1.51 5.99 -7.44
CA ALA A 27 0.44 5.46 -6.60
C ALA A 27 0.60 3.95 -6.34
N GLU A 28 0.98 3.17 -7.37
CA GLU A 28 1.27 1.74 -7.21
C GLU A 28 2.47 1.49 -6.28
N ALA A 29 3.54 2.29 -6.40
CA ALA A 29 4.70 2.16 -5.53
C ALA A 29 4.33 2.41 -4.06
N LEU A 30 3.52 3.43 -3.80
CA LEU A 30 2.99 3.70 -2.47
C LEU A 30 2.12 2.55 -1.97
N MET A 31 1.15 2.11 -2.77
CA MET A 31 0.27 1.00 -2.43
C MET A 31 1.05 -0.26 -2.05
N ARG A 32 2.07 -0.62 -2.83
CA ARG A 32 2.93 -1.79 -2.54
C ARG A 32 3.73 -1.62 -1.25
N SER A 33 4.17 -0.39 -0.96
CA SER A 33 4.83 -0.08 0.32
C SER A 33 3.88 -0.21 1.50
N ARG A 34 2.60 0.20 1.36
CA ARG A 34 1.57 0.05 2.39
C ARG A 34 1.28 -1.42 2.67
N TYR A 35 1.13 -2.25 1.63
CA TYR A 35 1.05 -3.70 1.80
C TYR A 35 2.26 -4.26 2.55
N THR A 36 3.48 -3.85 2.16
CA THR A 36 4.70 -4.29 2.83
C THR A 36 4.74 -3.85 4.29
N ALA A 37 4.26 -2.65 4.61
CA ALA A 37 4.13 -2.18 5.99
C ALA A 37 3.20 -3.07 6.82
N TYR A 38 2.05 -3.49 6.27
CA TYR A 38 1.18 -4.49 6.91
C TYR A 38 1.90 -5.84 7.13
N THR A 39 2.77 -6.25 6.22
CA THR A 39 3.56 -7.49 6.39
C THR A 39 4.63 -7.40 7.48
N LEU A 40 5.15 -6.19 7.72
CA LEU A 40 6.25 -5.94 8.66
C LEU A 40 5.79 -5.38 10.01
N GLY A 41 4.50 -5.08 10.17
CA GLY A 41 3.98 -4.43 11.38
C GLY A 41 4.32 -2.93 11.47
N ALA A 42 4.65 -2.28 10.35
CA ALA A 42 5.08 -0.88 10.32
C ALA A 42 3.88 0.10 10.26
N SER A 43 3.09 0.16 11.34
CA SER A 43 1.86 0.97 11.42
C SER A 43 2.09 2.47 11.20
N GLU A 44 3.22 3.01 11.66
CA GLU A 44 3.59 4.42 11.45
C GLU A 44 3.66 4.78 9.96
N HIS A 45 4.22 3.90 9.12
CA HIS A 45 4.24 4.12 7.67
C HIS A 45 2.84 4.20 7.08
N ILE A 46 1.93 3.35 7.55
CA ILE A 46 0.54 3.31 7.08
C ILE A 46 -0.17 4.63 7.45
N LEU A 47 0.06 5.13 8.66
CA LEU A 47 -0.52 6.40 9.11
C LEU A 47 0.09 7.62 8.40
N ARG A 48 1.41 7.63 8.16
CA ARG A 48 2.10 8.74 7.44
C ARG A 48 1.71 8.84 5.96
N THR A 49 1.28 7.72 5.37
CA THR A 49 0.92 7.65 3.94
C THR A 49 -0.59 7.71 3.71
N TRP A 50 -1.35 8.11 4.72
CA TRP A 50 -2.79 8.27 4.65
C TRP A 50 -3.15 9.74 4.52
N ALA A 51 -4.08 10.06 3.62
CA ALA A 51 -4.63 11.39 3.49
C ALA A 51 -5.24 11.87 4.82
N PRO A 52 -4.91 13.08 5.33
CA PRO A 52 -5.35 13.54 6.63
C PRO A 52 -6.87 13.51 6.84
N GLU A 53 -7.64 13.74 5.77
CA GLU A 53 -9.11 13.79 5.81
C GLU A 53 -9.78 12.45 6.14
N THR A 54 -9.14 11.32 5.83
CA THR A 54 -9.71 9.97 6.00
C THR A 54 -8.87 9.09 6.93
N ARG A 55 -7.78 9.65 7.48
CA ARG A 55 -6.83 8.91 8.30
C ARG A 55 -7.45 8.49 9.64
N PRO A 56 -7.45 7.19 9.97
CA PRO A 56 -7.87 6.74 11.29
C PRO A 56 -6.89 7.20 12.37
N ARG A 57 -7.36 7.27 13.63
CA ARG A 57 -6.50 7.63 14.78
C ARG A 57 -5.40 6.60 15.03
N GLU A 58 -5.70 5.33 14.78
CA GLU A 58 -4.78 4.22 14.94
C GLU A 58 -5.00 3.18 13.83
N VAL A 59 -3.95 2.40 13.54
CA VAL A 59 -4.01 1.27 12.62
C VAL A 59 -3.70 0.02 13.41
N TYR A 60 -4.68 -0.86 13.54
CA TYR A 60 -4.49 -2.19 14.11
C TYR A 60 -3.96 -3.15 13.04
N ILE A 61 -2.77 -3.70 13.29
CA ILE A 61 -2.20 -4.78 12.48
C ILE A 61 -2.33 -6.06 13.28
N ASP A 62 -3.20 -6.96 12.83
CA ASP A 62 -3.42 -8.23 13.49
C ASP A 62 -2.15 -9.12 13.42
N PRO A 63 -1.52 -9.47 14.56
CA PRO A 63 -0.29 -10.24 14.57
C PRO A 63 -0.49 -11.71 14.17
N ALA A 64 -1.72 -12.22 14.22
CA ALA A 64 -2.07 -13.57 13.77
C ALA A 64 -2.29 -13.63 12.24
N ARG A 65 -2.52 -12.49 11.58
CA ARG A 65 -2.65 -12.39 10.13
C ARG A 65 -1.29 -12.55 9.46
N ARG A 66 -1.17 -13.62 8.65
CA ARG A 66 0.00 -13.88 7.80
C ARG A 66 -0.32 -13.48 6.36
N TRP A 67 0.40 -12.50 5.83
CA TRP A 67 0.26 -12.08 4.44
C TRP A 67 1.00 -13.05 3.52
N LEU A 68 0.32 -13.49 2.45
CA LEU A 68 0.81 -14.54 1.54
C LEU A 68 1.23 -14.00 0.18
N GLY A 69 0.68 -12.86 -0.22
CA GLY A 69 1.11 -12.17 -1.44
C GLY A 69 0.15 -11.07 -1.86
N LEU A 70 0.60 -10.29 -2.84
CA LEU A 70 -0.11 -9.16 -3.42
C LEU A 70 -0.13 -9.32 -4.94
N LYS A 71 -1.30 -9.11 -5.56
CA LYS A 71 -1.44 -9.03 -7.01
C LYS A 71 -2.14 -7.73 -7.39
N VAL A 72 -1.41 -6.83 -8.04
CA VAL A 72 -2.00 -5.65 -8.70
C VAL A 72 -2.72 -6.11 -9.96
N LYS A 73 -3.93 -5.61 -10.17
CA LYS A 73 -4.84 -5.96 -11.27
C LYS A 73 -4.89 -4.84 -12.29
N ARG A 74 -5.07 -3.60 -11.83
CA ARG A 74 -5.26 -2.43 -12.65
C ARG A 74 -4.60 -1.22 -12.01
N ARG A 75 -4.13 -0.32 -12.86
CA ARG A 75 -3.64 1.00 -12.47
C ARG A 75 -4.25 2.04 -13.41
N GLU A 76 -4.62 3.18 -12.88
CA GLU A 76 -5.05 4.35 -13.64
C GLU A 76 -4.33 5.57 -13.09
N GLN A 77 -3.79 6.40 -13.98
CA GLN A 77 -2.97 7.56 -13.60
C GLN A 77 -1.91 7.16 -12.57
N GLY A 78 -1.62 8.02 -11.59
CA GLY A 78 -0.72 7.69 -10.50
C GLY A 78 0.75 7.63 -10.88
N THR A 79 1.13 8.23 -12.01
CA THR A 79 2.51 8.31 -12.50
C THR A 79 3.08 9.73 -12.33
N PRO A 80 4.39 9.96 -12.52
CA PRO A 80 4.97 11.30 -12.38
C PRO A 80 4.25 12.32 -13.27
N GLY A 81 3.71 13.38 -12.66
CA GLY A 81 2.92 14.42 -13.32
C GLY A 81 1.41 14.28 -13.12
N ASP A 82 0.91 13.12 -12.69
CA ASP A 82 -0.48 12.95 -12.27
C ASP A 82 -0.69 13.45 -10.83
N GLU A 83 -1.85 14.06 -10.58
CA GLU A 83 -2.27 14.50 -9.24
C GLU A 83 -3.11 13.44 -8.51
N THR A 84 -3.65 12.46 -9.25
CA THR A 84 -4.48 11.38 -8.72
C THR A 84 -4.06 10.03 -9.30
N GLY A 85 -4.45 8.95 -8.64
CA GLY A 85 -4.21 7.60 -9.12
C GLY A 85 -5.14 6.58 -8.50
N VAL A 86 -5.43 5.52 -9.26
CA VAL A 86 -6.24 4.38 -8.79
C VAL A 86 -5.42 3.11 -8.94
N VAL A 87 -5.45 2.26 -7.91
CA VAL A 87 -4.80 0.95 -7.92
C VAL A 87 -5.79 -0.11 -7.45
N GLU A 88 -6.10 -1.06 -8.33
CA GLU A 88 -6.90 -2.24 -8.02
C GLU A 88 -5.99 -3.43 -7.73
N PHE A 89 -6.28 -4.19 -6.68
CA PHE A 89 -5.46 -5.30 -6.27
C PHE A 89 -6.18 -6.36 -5.47
N VAL A 90 -5.51 -7.51 -5.35
CA VAL A 90 -5.89 -8.60 -4.47
C VAL A 90 -4.75 -8.87 -3.49
N ALA A 91 -5.02 -8.71 -2.20
CA ALA A 91 -4.12 -9.09 -1.12
C ALA A 91 -4.56 -10.42 -0.51
N ARG A 92 -3.64 -11.38 -0.45
CA ARG A 92 -3.87 -12.72 0.10
C ARG A 92 -3.29 -12.82 1.50
N SER A 93 -4.05 -13.39 2.42
CA SER A 93 -3.60 -13.60 3.80
C SER A 93 -4.15 -14.89 4.39
N LYS A 94 -3.69 -15.24 5.59
CA LYS A 94 -4.16 -16.37 6.39
C LYS A 94 -4.37 -15.91 7.82
N VAL A 95 -5.53 -16.19 8.40
CA VAL A 95 -5.87 -15.90 9.81
C VAL A 95 -6.44 -17.17 10.43
N GLY A 96 -5.90 -17.60 11.58
CA GLY A 96 -6.42 -18.78 12.29
C GLY A 96 -6.48 -20.06 11.43
N GLY A 97 -5.51 -20.27 10.54
CA GLY A 97 -5.52 -21.43 9.64
C GLY A 97 -6.30 -21.25 8.33
N LYS A 98 -7.15 -20.23 8.21
CA LYS A 98 -8.03 -20.03 7.05
C LYS A 98 -7.44 -18.99 6.08
N ALA A 99 -7.43 -19.32 4.79
CA ALA A 99 -7.00 -18.40 3.75
C ALA A 99 -8.09 -17.37 3.45
N ASP A 100 -7.68 -16.12 3.28
CA ASP A 100 -8.53 -14.96 3.02
C ASP A 100 -8.00 -14.16 1.83
N ARG A 101 -8.90 -13.48 1.11
CA ARG A 101 -8.59 -12.64 -0.04
C ARG A 101 -9.37 -11.34 0.06
N ALA A 102 -8.65 -10.23 0.20
CA ALA A 102 -9.21 -8.90 0.05
C ALA A 102 -8.98 -8.42 -1.38
N HIS A 103 -10.05 -8.10 -2.09
CA HIS A 103 -10.01 -7.39 -3.38
C HIS A 103 -10.43 -5.95 -3.11
N GLU A 104 -9.56 -5.01 -3.45
CA GLU A 104 -9.78 -3.59 -3.20
C GLU A 104 -9.40 -2.78 -4.44
N VAL A 105 -10.16 -1.69 -4.67
CA VAL A 105 -9.81 -0.60 -5.56
C VAL A 105 -9.51 0.59 -4.66
N SER A 106 -8.29 1.14 -4.74
CA SER A 106 -7.84 2.23 -3.87
C SER A 106 -7.57 3.49 -4.65
N GLU A 107 -7.98 4.63 -4.09
CA GLU A 107 -7.72 5.97 -4.59
C GLU A 107 -6.52 6.60 -3.89
N PHE A 108 -5.73 7.34 -4.66
CA PHE A 108 -4.52 8.02 -4.23
C PHE A 108 -4.49 9.45 -4.78
N ARG A 109 -3.90 10.36 -4.00
CA ARG A 109 -3.62 11.74 -4.41
C ARG A 109 -2.14 12.06 -4.19
N PHE A 110 -1.57 12.87 -5.07
CA PHE A 110 -0.29 13.51 -4.87
C PHE A 110 -0.51 14.91 -4.26
N ASP A 111 0.15 15.21 -3.15
CA ASP A 111 -0.01 16.48 -2.41
C ASP A 111 1.02 17.56 -2.82
N GLY A 112 1.87 17.27 -3.81
CA GLY A 112 2.98 18.13 -4.21
C GLY A 112 4.34 17.67 -3.67
N ASP A 113 4.34 16.82 -2.65
CA ASP A 113 5.56 16.24 -2.04
C ASP A 113 5.57 14.70 -2.10
N MET A 114 4.43 14.07 -1.79
CA MET A 114 4.30 12.61 -1.77
C MET A 114 2.90 12.14 -2.15
N TRP A 115 2.81 10.86 -2.54
CA TRP A 115 1.54 10.18 -2.71
C TRP A 115 0.92 9.88 -1.34
N LEU A 116 -0.41 9.95 -1.27
CA LEU A 116 -1.23 9.63 -0.11
C LEU A 116 -2.37 8.70 -0.51
N TYR A 117 -2.64 7.68 0.31
CA TYR A 117 -3.84 6.86 0.21
C TYR A 117 -5.05 7.67 0.69
N VAL A 118 -6.09 7.77 -0.12
CA VAL A 118 -7.30 8.53 0.19
C VAL A 118 -8.37 7.60 0.77
N ALA A 119 -8.85 6.67 -0.02
CA ALA A 119 -9.92 5.75 0.38
C ALA A 119 -9.97 4.52 -0.54
N ALA A 120 -10.80 3.54 -0.17
CA ALA A 120 -11.29 2.58 -1.14
C ALA A 120 -12.25 3.32 -2.10
N ALA A 121 -12.07 3.10 -3.40
CA ALA A 121 -12.93 3.68 -4.42
C ALA A 121 -14.37 3.19 -4.23
N ARG A 122 -15.32 4.08 -4.43
CA ARG A 122 -16.74 3.72 -4.47
C ARG A 122 -17.04 3.06 -5.82
N GLU A 123 -17.77 1.96 -5.76
CA GLU A 123 -18.31 1.24 -6.93
C GLU A 123 -19.34 2.05 -7.72
#